data_AF-A0A7X7GW32-F1
#
_entry.id   AF-A0A7X7GW32-F1
#
_cell.length_a   1.000
_cell.length_b   1.000
_cell.length_c   1.000
_cell.angle_alpha   90.00
_cell.angle_beta   90.00
_cell.angle_gamma   90.00
#
_symmetry.space_group_name_H-M   'P 1'
#
loop_
_entity.id
_entity.type
_entity.pdbx_description
1 polymer ?
#
loop_
_entity_poly.entity_id
_entity_poly.type
_entity_poly.pdbx_seq_one_letter_code
_entity_poly.pdbx_strand_id
1 'polypeptide(L)'
;MATPHLEILRAERVVVSDGERVEVRPAAVWIEGTTITRVGALDEVAPPGAVVHELGARVLAPAFVNAHTHLAMGAFRGVASAAARGGNVVTDLFFRLEAALSAEDVRAFTRMGAYECLLAGSAEVWDHYYFGEAVAEGLLDVGLSGVVAPTLQDLAGPGAGRWEAELEATERIARCDRRARGGVRAALGPHATDTVSPELFDLVTDAARRLGLPVHLHVAQSFEEHAAAQERHGCSPLELLERQGVLELGRVLLVHCVFASESDLRRLDPRRHFVGVCPFSQIQFAFPTPVGALVELGVPWVIGTDCVASNDSMGLQKELALLGGWGALRAAFSSEGQEHLRAGTSRSAEALEARRRGALDVWSSQVHADVLLRRAWGDGGRLAADGGGGLRPGALANLVVYDPDHPCFWPGDDVLRTLAYADTSAAIWAMMVAGRWRGQPGDFRRSVVESDDYREALKEAAERRRALLAQLDLRES
;
A
#
# COMPACT_ATOMS: atom_id res chain seq x y z
N MET A 1 31.90 8.05 -17.44
CA MET A 1 30.58 7.48 -17.16
C MET A 1 30.77 5.97 -17.11
N ALA A 2 30.50 5.32 -15.97
CA ALA A 2 30.55 3.86 -15.91
C ALA A 2 29.46 3.32 -16.85
N THR A 3 29.80 2.38 -17.72
CA THR A 3 28.85 1.65 -18.56
C THR A 3 27.75 1.11 -17.65
N PRO A 4 26.45 1.28 -17.97
CA PRO A 4 25.40 0.69 -17.16
C PRO A 4 25.64 -0.81 -17.05
N HIS A 5 25.69 -1.32 -15.83
CA HIS A 5 25.87 -2.73 -15.58
C HIS A 5 24.55 -3.44 -15.90
N LEU A 6 24.55 -4.28 -16.94
CA LEU A 6 23.38 -5.07 -17.32
C LEU A 6 23.34 -6.34 -16.48
N GLU A 7 22.30 -6.49 -15.67
CA GLU A 7 22.01 -7.69 -14.88
C GLU A 7 20.88 -8.51 -15.50
N ILE A 8 20.97 -9.82 -15.36
CA ILE A 8 20.04 -10.79 -15.94
C ILE A 8 19.67 -11.81 -14.88
N LEU A 9 18.40 -11.88 -14.53
CA LEU A 9 17.91 -12.88 -13.57
C LEU A 9 17.17 -13.97 -14.34
N ARG A 10 17.66 -15.22 -14.25
CA ARG A 10 17.08 -16.39 -14.91
C ARG A 10 16.48 -17.33 -13.88
N ALA A 11 15.20 -17.66 -14.02
CA ALA A 11 14.54 -18.63 -13.15
C ALA A 11 13.55 -19.49 -13.93
N GLU A 12 13.37 -20.73 -13.48
CA GLU A 12 12.38 -21.65 -14.02
C GLU A 12 10.94 -21.26 -13.62
N ARG A 13 10.80 -20.49 -12.53
CA ARG A 13 9.53 -19.99 -12.01
C ARG A 13 9.56 -18.47 -11.88
N VAL A 14 9.12 -17.77 -12.92
CA VAL A 14 8.98 -16.31 -12.92
C VAL A 14 7.51 -15.94 -12.95
N VAL A 15 7.07 -15.11 -12.00
CA VAL A 15 5.71 -14.57 -11.97
C VAL A 15 5.63 -13.38 -12.91
N VAL A 16 5.01 -13.59 -14.07
CA VAL A 16 4.85 -12.56 -15.10
C VAL A 16 3.39 -12.12 -15.14
N SER A 17 3.17 -10.83 -15.38
CA SER A 17 1.84 -10.30 -15.66
C SER A 17 1.86 -9.43 -16.91
N ASP A 18 0.87 -9.61 -17.77
CA ASP A 18 0.59 -8.79 -18.94
C ASP A 18 -0.44 -7.67 -18.66
N GLY A 19 -0.79 -7.47 -17.38
CA GLY A 19 -1.82 -6.52 -16.93
C GLY A 19 -3.22 -7.13 -16.79
N GLU A 20 -3.53 -8.23 -17.49
CA GLU A 20 -4.83 -8.91 -17.39
C GLU A 20 -4.75 -10.31 -16.80
N ARG A 21 -3.58 -10.95 -16.88
CA ARG A 21 -3.33 -12.28 -16.35
C ARG A 21 -2.03 -12.27 -15.55
N VAL A 22 -1.98 -13.13 -14.54
CA VAL A 22 -0.77 -13.47 -13.80
C VAL A 22 -0.49 -14.94 -14.06
N GLU A 23 0.73 -15.26 -14.49
CA GLU A 23 1.15 -16.64 -14.74
C GLU A 23 2.57 -16.88 -14.22
N VAL A 24 2.89 -18.16 -14.02
CA VAL A 24 4.24 -18.60 -13.63
C VAL A 24 4.85 -19.36 -14.79
N ARG A 25 5.99 -18.89 -15.30
CA ARG A 25 6.71 -19.55 -16.39
C ARG A 25 8.22 -19.35 -16.29
N PRO A 26 9.02 -20.18 -16.97
CA PRO A 26 10.44 -19.90 -17.16
C PRO A 26 10.65 -18.57 -17.89
N ALA A 27 11.55 -17.72 -17.39
CA ALA A 27 11.88 -16.46 -18.03
C ALA A 27 13.25 -15.90 -17.59
N ALA A 28 13.72 -14.92 -18.35
CA ALA A 28 14.86 -14.08 -17.99
C ALA A 28 14.41 -12.62 -17.82
N VAL A 29 14.79 -11.96 -16.74
CA VAL A 29 14.49 -10.55 -16.46
C VAL A 29 15.76 -9.72 -16.63
N TRP A 30 15.71 -8.73 -17.52
CA TRP A 30 16.83 -7.86 -17.88
C TRP A 30 16.72 -6.53 -17.15
N ILE A 31 17.80 -6.12 -16.50
CA ILE A 31 17.82 -4.97 -15.60
C ILE A 31 19.01 -4.08 -15.95
N GLU A 32 18.75 -2.80 -16.17
CA GLU A 32 19.79 -1.80 -16.41
C GLU A 32 19.59 -0.64 -15.44
N GLY A 33 20.56 -0.43 -14.55
CA GLY A 33 20.44 0.57 -13.48
C GLY A 33 19.25 0.25 -12.58
N THR A 34 18.25 1.13 -12.55
CA THR A 34 17.06 1.00 -11.69
C THR A 34 15.87 0.34 -12.38
N THR A 35 15.98 -0.03 -13.66
CA THR A 35 14.83 -0.27 -14.53
C THR A 35 14.89 -1.65 -15.18
N ILE A 36 13.74 -2.31 -15.24
CA ILE A 36 13.55 -3.52 -16.03
C ILE A 36 13.47 -3.12 -17.49
N THR A 37 14.38 -3.63 -18.32
CA THR A 37 14.41 -3.30 -19.76
C THR A 37 13.64 -4.32 -20.59
N ARG A 38 13.57 -5.57 -20.14
CA ARG A 38 12.93 -6.67 -20.87
C ARG A 38 12.62 -7.87 -19.97
N VAL A 39 11.56 -8.60 -20.31
CA VAL A 39 11.30 -9.97 -19.81
C VAL A 39 11.29 -10.90 -21.01
N GLY A 40 12.28 -11.79 -21.09
CA GLY A 40 12.56 -12.65 -22.25
C GLY A 40 12.43 -14.14 -21.94
N ALA A 41 12.84 -14.96 -22.90
CA ALA A 41 12.92 -16.41 -22.73
C ALA A 41 14.09 -16.79 -21.79
N LEU A 42 13.96 -17.92 -21.08
CA LEU A 42 14.97 -18.37 -20.12
C LEU A 42 16.35 -18.60 -20.78
N ASP A 43 16.35 -19.16 -21.98
CA ASP A 43 17.52 -19.57 -22.77
C ASP A 43 18.07 -18.47 -23.69
N GLU A 44 17.51 -17.26 -23.63
CA GLU A 44 17.94 -16.15 -24.46
C GLU A 44 19.41 -15.78 -24.19
N VAL A 45 20.21 -15.69 -25.26
CA VAL A 45 21.67 -15.50 -25.17
C VAL A 45 22.02 -14.17 -24.50
N ALA A 46 22.90 -14.23 -23.49
CA ALA A 46 23.38 -13.03 -22.82
C ALA A 46 24.38 -12.25 -23.67
N PRO A 47 24.24 -10.91 -23.77
CA PRO A 47 25.23 -10.10 -24.44
C PRO A 47 26.56 -10.12 -23.65
N PRO A 48 27.72 -9.97 -24.32
CA PRO A 48 29.00 -9.94 -23.65
C PRO A 48 29.07 -8.87 -22.56
N GLY A 49 29.59 -9.23 -21.38
CA GLY A 49 29.76 -8.32 -20.25
C GLY A 49 28.54 -8.15 -19.34
N ALA A 50 27.41 -8.79 -19.65
CA ALA A 50 26.28 -8.86 -18.73
C ALA A 50 26.54 -9.82 -17.57
N VAL A 51 26.03 -9.49 -16.38
CA VAL A 51 26.08 -10.37 -15.23
C VAL A 51 24.80 -11.20 -15.16
N VAL A 52 24.97 -12.52 -15.26
CA VAL A 52 23.87 -13.49 -15.23
C VAL A 52 23.77 -14.10 -13.83
N HIS A 53 22.58 -14.04 -13.25
CA HIS A 53 22.20 -14.72 -12.02
C HIS A 53 21.29 -15.90 -12.35
N GLU A 54 21.82 -17.12 -12.21
CA GLU A 54 21.05 -18.36 -12.37
C GLU A 54 20.36 -18.70 -11.05
N LEU A 55 19.04 -18.47 -10.98
CA LEU A 55 18.23 -18.70 -9.78
C LEU A 55 17.66 -20.13 -9.73
N GLY A 56 17.69 -20.86 -10.85
CA GLY A 56 17.21 -22.23 -10.99
C GLY A 56 15.73 -22.35 -10.67
N ALA A 57 15.38 -23.29 -9.80
CA ALA A 57 14.01 -23.53 -9.39
C ALA A 57 13.41 -22.44 -8.48
N ARG A 58 14.18 -21.44 -8.02
CA ARG A 58 13.63 -20.37 -7.15
C ARG A 58 12.50 -19.62 -7.84
N VAL A 59 11.61 -19.04 -7.04
CA VAL A 59 10.50 -18.22 -7.55
C VAL A 59 10.97 -16.77 -7.63
N LEU A 60 11.00 -16.19 -8.83
CA LEU A 60 11.22 -14.76 -9.05
C LEU A 60 9.87 -14.06 -9.27
N ALA A 61 9.54 -13.08 -8.46
CA ALA A 61 8.30 -12.32 -8.56
C ALA A 61 8.56 -10.81 -8.44
N PRO A 62 7.62 -9.95 -8.88
CA PRO A 62 7.62 -8.57 -8.45
C PRO A 62 7.53 -8.48 -6.93
N ALA A 63 8.22 -7.50 -6.35
CA ALA A 63 8.00 -7.13 -4.97
C ALA A 63 6.63 -6.45 -4.80
N PHE A 64 6.07 -6.55 -3.60
CA PHE A 64 4.79 -5.93 -3.30
C PHE A 64 4.87 -4.39 -3.33
N VAL A 65 3.80 -3.78 -3.81
CA VAL A 65 3.52 -2.34 -3.69
C VAL A 65 2.45 -2.16 -2.63
N ASN A 66 2.82 -1.60 -1.49
CA ASN A 66 1.87 -1.25 -0.44
C ASN A 66 1.26 0.12 -0.75
N ALA A 67 0.04 0.12 -1.29
CA ALA A 67 -0.54 1.32 -1.91
C ALA A 67 -1.06 2.36 -0.91
N HIS A 68 -1.01 2.10 0.40
CA HIS A 68 -1.28 3.11 1.41
C HIS A 68 -0.68 2.73 2.75
N THR A 69 0.15 3.61 3.31
CA THR A 69 0.79 3.46 4.62
C THR A 69 0.81 4.77 5.40
N HIS A 70 1.02 4.63 6.72
CA HIS A 70 1.52 5.67 7.63
C HIS A 70 2.71 5.12 8.41
N LEU A 71 3.90 5.07 7.80
CA LEU A 71 5.05 4.31 8.29
C LEU A 71 5.49 4.74 9.68
N ALA A 72 5.52 6.04 9.95
CA ALA A 72 5.97 6.58 11.24
C ALA A 72 5.01 6.24 12.39
N MET A 73 3.73 5.95 12.10
CA MET A 73 2.81 5.42 13.10
C MET A 73 3.19 4.01 13.57
N GLY A 74 4.17 3.37 12.93
CA GLY A 74 4.93 2.23 13.44
C GLY A 74 5.22 2.33 14.94
N ALA A 75 5.61 3.52 15.40
CA ALA A 75 5.95 3.79 16.79
C ALA A 75 4.76 3.72 17.75
N PHE A 76 3.52 3.73 17.24
CA PHE A 76 2.31 3.70 18.05
C PHE A 76 1.73 2.29 18.21
N ARG A 77 2.39 1.26 17.66
CA ARG A 77 2.03 -0.15 17.88
C ARG A 77 1.84 -0.42 19.37
N GLY A 78 0.72 -1.05 19.71
CA GLY A 78 0.34 -1.40 21.09
C GLY A 78 -0.09 -0.23 21.98
N VAL A 79 -0.05 1.03 21.51
CA VAL A 79 -0.51 2.19 22.30
C VAL A 79 -2.04 2.33 22.21
N ALA A 80 -2.61 2.11 21.02
CA ALA A 80 -4.05 2.27 20.77
C ALA A 80 -4.91 1.30 21.58
N SER A 81 -4.47 0.04 21.71
CA SER A 81 -5.21 -1.00 22.46
C SER A 81 -5.31 -0.71 23.97
N ALA A 82 -4.32 -0.01 24.55
CA ALA A 82 -4.33 0.39 25.96
C ALA A 82 -5.10 1.70 26.21
N ALA A 83 -5.18 2.57 25.20
CA ALA A 83 -5.76 3.90 25.30
C ALA A 83 -7.19 4.03 24.74
N ALA A 84 -7.70 3.02 24.02
CA ALA A 84 -9.06 2.99 23.47
C ALA A 84 -10.13 2.97 24.58
N ARG A 85 -10.41 4.15 25.12
CA ARG A 85 -11.52 4.46 26.02
C ARG A 85 -12.50 5.26 25.16
N GLY A 86 -13.64 4.66 24.81
CA GLY A 86 -14.73 5.17 23.96
C GLY A 86 -14.59 6.60 23.41
N GLY A 87 -14.59 6.75 22.08
CA GLY A 87 -14.41 8.02 21.39
C GLY A 87 -13.91 7.79 19.95
N ASN A 88 -13.38 8.84 19.31
CA ASN A 88 -12.75 8.74 18.00
C ASN A 88 -11.23 8.59 18.19
N VAL A 89 -10.69 7.38 17.99
CA VAL A 89 -9.27 7.07 18.21
C VAL A 89 -8.32 7.96 17.42
N VAL A 90 -8.73 8.42 16.24
CA VAL A 90 -7.91 9.28 15.38
C VAL A 90 -7.72 10.64 16.04
N THR A 91 -8.82 11.30 16.43
CA THR A 91 -8.75 12.64 17.05
C THR A 91 -8.28 12.60 18.50
N ASP A 92 -8.70 11.57 19.25
CA ASP A 92 -8.52 11.53 20.70
C ASP A 92 -7.14 10.99 21.10
N LEU A 93 -6.50 10.21 20.22
CA LEU A 93 -5.19 9.60 20.48
C LEU A 93 -4.16 9.92 19.40
N PHE A 94 -4.43 9.63 18.13
CA PHE A 94 -3.40 9.77 17.09
C PHE A 94 -2.98 11.22 16.90
N PHE A 95 -3.93 12.15 16.77
CA PHE A 95 -3.60 13.57 16.65
C PHE A 95 -2.79 14.10 17.85
N ARG A 96 -3.03 13.58 19.05
CA ARG A 96 -2.27 13.95 20.24
C ARG A 96 -0.83 13.42 20.19
N LEU A 97 -0.62 12.19 19.74
CA LEU A 97 0.71 11.59 19.55
C LEU A 97 1.48 12.34 18.44
N GLU A 98 0.83 12.55 17.30
CA GLU A 98 1.40 13.14 16.10
C GLU A 98 1.79 14.61 16.28
N ALA A 99 0.98 15.39 17.00
CA ALA A 99 1.27 16.79 17.30
C ALA A 99 2.54 16.98 18.16
N ALA A 100 2.99 15.94 18.85
CA ALA A 100 4.20 15.96 19.66
C ALA A 100 5.47 15.53 18.89
N LEU A 101 5.34 15.07 17.63
CA LEU A 101 6.47 14.58 16.84
C LEU A 101 7.32 15.73 16.27
N SER A 102 8.64 15.51 16.27
CA SER A 102 9.59 16.28 15.46
C SER A 102 9.86 15.60 14.12
N ALA A 103 10.49 16.31 13.19
CA ALA A 103 10.91 15.76 11.91
C ALA A 103 11.90 14.59 12.11
N GLU A 104 12.77 14.69 13.10
CA GLU A 104 13.73 13.65 13.43
C GLU A 104 13.05 12.39 14.00
N ASP A 105 11.96 12.55 14.75
CA ASP A 105 11.13 11.43 15.20
C ASP A 105 10.46 10.74 14.01
N VAL A 106 9.87 11.51 13.09
CA VAL A 106 9.27 10.95 11.88
C VAL A 106 10.31 10.17 11.06
N ARG A 107 11.50 10.72 10.80
CA ARG A 107 12.55 9.98 10.06
C ARG A 107 12.94 8.67 10.76
N ALA A 108 13.09 8.69 12.09
CA ALA A 108 13.44 7.49 12.85
C ALA A 108 12.32 6.43 12.80
N PHE A 109 11.07 6.85 12.94
CA PHE A 109 9.93 5.93 12.92
C PHE A 109 9.61 5.43 11.51
N THR A 110 9.81 6.26 10.48
CA THR A 110 9.73 5.83 9.07
C THR A 110 10.75 4.75 8.77
N ARG A 111 12.01 4.86 9.24
CA ARG A 111 13.00 3.77 9.07
C ARG A 111 12.50 2.46 9.68
N MET A 112 11.92 2.51 10.87
CA MET A 112 11.35 1.33 11.52
C MET A 112 10.23 0.68 10.69
N GLY A 113 9.25 1.48 10.23
CA GLY A 113 8.17 0.97 9.36
C GLY A 113 8.68 0.46 8.01
N ALA A 114 9.65 1.16 7.41
CA ALA A 114 10.24 0.79 6.13
C ALA A 114 11.01 -0.54 6.19
N TYR A 115 11.75 -0.82 7.26
CA TYR A 115 12.36 -2.14 7.46
C TYR A 115 11.31 -3.24 7.60
N GLU A 116 10.17 -2.98 8.26
CA GLU A 116 9.10 -3.97 8.35
C GLU A 116 8.49 -4.27 6.98
N CYS A 117 8.20 -3.25 6.17
CA CYS A 117 7.77 -3.41 4.78
C CYS A 117 8.78 -4.22 3.95
N LEU A 118 10.07 -3.86 4.02
CA LEU A 118 11.14 -4.53 3.29
C LEU A 118 11.24 -6.01 3.68
N LEU A 119 11.26 -6.31 4.98
CA LEU A 119 11.36 -7.68 5.49
C LEU A 119 10.08 -8.50 5.24
N ALA A 120 8.95 -7.85 4.97
CA ALA A 120 7.69 -8.49 4.57
C ALA A 120 7.56 -8.65 3.03
N GLY A 121 8.55 -8.23 2.24
CA GLY A 121 8.57 -8.40 0.78
C GLY A 121 7.98 -7.23 -0.02
N SER A 122 7.71 -6.09 0.61
CA SER A 122 7.32 -4.85 -0.07
C SER A 122 8.56 -4.04 -0.45
N ALA A 123 8.70 -3.68 -1.73
CA ALA A 123 9.80 -2.83 -2.21
C ALA A 123 9.38 -1.37 -2.46
N GLU A 124 8.07 -1.13 -2.49
CA GLU A 124 7.48 0.18 -2.71
C GLU A 124 6.29 0.41 -1.78
N VAL A 125 6.16 1.63 -1.27
CA VAL A 125 5.11 2.07 -0.36
C VAL A 125 4.55 3.43 -0.80
N TRP A 126 3.28 3.69 -0.54
CA TRP A 126 2.66 5.00 -0.70
C TRP A 126 2.35 5.57 0.68
N ASP A 127 3.23 6.45 1.16
CA ASP A 127 3.16 6.96 2.53
C ASP A 127 2.49 8.33 2.57
N HIS A 128 1.46 8.46 3.40
CA HIS A 128 0.70 9.70 3.56
C HIS A 128 0.91 10.22 4.98
N TYR A 129 1.90 11.09 5.21
CA TYR A 129 2.24 11.51 6.57
C TYR A 129 2.83 12.92 6.64
N TYR A 130 2.84 13.50 7.84
CA TYR A 130 3.47 14.79 8.11
C TYR A 130 5.00 14.72 7.98
N PHE A 131 5.66 15.89 7.86
CA PHE A 131 7.10 15.99 7.71
C PHE A 131 7.62 15.21 6.50
N GLY A 132 7.03 15.46 5.32
CA GLY A 132 7.26 14.63 4.13
C GLY A 132 8.72 14.44 3.74
N GLU A 133 9.59 15.43 3.97
CA GLU A 133 11.03 15.25 3.72
C GLU A 133 11.69 14.25 4.66
N ALA A 134 11.27 14.22 5.93
CA ALA A 134 11.77 13.24 6.90
C ALA A 134 11.35 11.82 6.51
N VAL A 135 10.12 11.65 6.01
CA VAL A 135 9.65 10.39 5.44
C VAL A 135 10.52 10.00 4.24
N ALA A 136 10.73 10.91 3.29
CA ALA A 136 11.54 10.66 2.10
C ALA A 136 12.98 10.27 2.45
N GLU A 137 13.63 10.94 3.41
CA GLU A 137 14.96 10.55 3.87
C GLU A 137 14.96 9.21 4.61
N GLY A 138 13.95 8.93 5.44
CA GLY A 138 13.81 7.64 6.12
C GLY A 138 13.69 6.45 5.15
N LEU A 139 12.95 6.63 4.04
CA LEU A 139 12.89 5.64 2.96
C LEU A 139 14.25 5.45 2.27
N LEU A 140 14.99 6.54 2.00
CA LEU A 140 16.32 6.48 1.39
C LEU A 140 17.34 5.80 2.30
N ASP A 141 17.29 6.04 3.62
CA ASP A 141 18.19 5.43 4.60
C ASP A 141 18.07 3.90 4.59
N VAL A 142 16.83 3.38 4.59
CA VAL A 142 16.57 1.92 4.47
C VAL A 142 16.82 1.42 3.05
N GLY A 143 16.66 2.30 2.08
CA GLY A 143 16.74 1.96 0.66
C GLY A 143 15.46 1.33 0.10
N LEU A 144 14.31 1.68 0.70
CA LEU A 144 12.98 1.30 0.22
C LEU A 144 12.50 2.34 -0.81
N SER A 145 11.84 1.91 -1.90
CA SER A 145 11.20 2.84 -2.83
C SER A 145 9.89 3.34 -2.23
N GLY A 146 9.40 4.49 -2.69
CA GLY A 146 8.06 4.92 -2.28
C GLY A 146 7.61 6.23 -2.89
N VAL A 147 6.31 6.45 -2.82
CA VAL A 147 5.68 7.72 -3.16
C VAL A 147 5.25 8.38 -1.84
N VAL A 148 5.82 9.55 -1.57
CA VAL A 148 5.52 10.31 -0.36
C VAL A 148 4.46 11.35 -0.69
N ALA A 149 3.34 11.32 0.03
CA ALA A 149 2.27 12.30 0.00
C ALA A 149 2.29 13.10 1.31
N PRO A 150 3.06 14.21 1.39
CA PRO A 150 3.09 15.03 2.59
C PRO A 150 1.69 15.53 2.93
N THR A 151 1.25 15.30 4.17
CA THR A 151 -0.12 15.61 4.60
C THR A 151 -0.40 17.12 4.57
N LEU A 152 -1.44 17.54 3.85
CA LEU A 152 -1.94 18.91 3.78
C LEU A 152 -3.29 19.00 4.52
N GLN A 153 -3.39 19.93 5.47
CA GLN A 153 -4.57 20.22 6.30
C GLN A 153 -4.58 21.71 6.64
N ASP A 154 -5.76 22.30 6.81
CA ASP A 154 -5.92 23.68 7.25
C ASP A 154 -7.17 23.92 8.13
N LEU A 155 -8.14 23.01 8.12
CA LEU A 155 -9.32 23.09 8.99
C LEU A 155 -9.07 22.44 10.36
N ALA A 156 -8.44 21.27 10.38
CA ALA A 156 -8.23 20.49 11.60
C ALA A 156 -7.10 19.47 11.43
N GLY A 157 -6.51 19.07 12.56
CA GLY A 157 -5.45 18.06 12.64
C GLY A 157 -4.06 18.65 12.96
N PRO A 158 -3.07 17.79 13.28
CA PRO A 158 -1.69 18.18 13.61
C PRO A 158 -0.99 19.02 12.52
N GLY A 159 -1.40 18.84 11.25
CA GLY A 159 -0.84 19.52 10.09
C GLY A 159 -1.46 20.88 9.77
N ALA A 160 -2.53 21.30 10.46
CA ALA A 160 -3.33 22.48 10.08
C ALA A 160 -2.51 23.77 9.90
N GLY A 161 -1.44 23.95 10.69
CA GLY A 161 -0.56 25.12 10.62
C GLY A 161 0.72 24.91 9.81
N ARG A 162 0.81 23.85 9.00
CA ARG A 162 2.05 23.44 8.29
C ARG A 162 1.86 23.21 6.79
N TRP A 163 0.64 23.36 6.25
CA TRP A 163 0.36 22.99 4.87
C TRP A 163 1.24 23.71 3.85
N GLU A 164 1.62 24.98 4.06
CA GLU A 164 2.55 25.66 3.14
C GLU A 164 3.90 24.94 3.09
N ALA A 165 4.46 24.62 4.25
CA ALA A 165 5.75 23.96 4.36
C ALA A 165 5.73 22.53 3.79
N GLU A 166 4.62 21.80 3.97
CA GLU A 166 4.43 20.45 3.42
C GLU A 166 4.17 20.47 1.91
N LEU A 167 3.50 21.50 1.39
CA LEU A 167 3.36 21.70 -0.06
C LEU A 167 4.71 22.00 -0.69
N GLU A 168 5.52 22.88 -0.09
CA GLU A 168 6.89 23.11 -0.55
C GLU A 168 7.77 21.85 -0.43
N ALA A 169 7.62 21.06 0.64
CA ALA A 169 8.30 19.78 0.80
C ALA A 169 7.95 18.82 -0.35
N THR A 170 6.67 18.75 -0.74
CA THR A 170 6.19 17.97 -1.89
C THR A 170 6.95 18.38 -3.16
N GLU A 171 7.07 19.69 -3.43
CA GLU A 171 7.82 20.19 -4.59
C GLU A 171 9.31 19.83 -4.52
N ARG A 172 9.93 19.94 -3.34
CA ARG A 172 11.35 19.58 -3.14
C ARG A 172 11.59 18.09 -3.34
N ILE A 173 10.69 17.22 -2.88
CA ILE A 173 10.75 15.78 -3.13
C ILE A 173 10.62 15.50 -4.63
N ALA A 174 9.64 16.10 -5.30
CA ALA A 174 9.37 15.89 -6.72
C ALA A 174 10.55 16.27 -7.64
N ARG A 175 11.33 17.28 -7.26
CA ARG A 175 12.43 17.82 -8.09
C ARG A 175 13.82 17.28 -7.74
N CYS A 176 13.93 16.35 -6.79
CA CYS A 176 15.22 15.88 -6.29
C CYS A 176 15.71 14.62 -7.02
N ASP A 177 16.72 14.77 -7.89
CA ASP A 177 17.33 13.64 -8.63
C ASP A 177 17.88 12.53 -7.72
N ARG A 178 18.45 12.87 -6.56
CA ARG A 178 18.94 11.89 -5.59
C ARG A 178 17.80 11.00 -5.09
N ARG A 179 16.68 11.61 -4.66
CA ARG A 179 15.47 10.91 -4.24
C ARG A 179 14.93 10.07 -5.39
N ALA A 180 14.91 10.63 -6.60
CA ALA A 180 14.42 9.93 -7.76
C ALA A 180 15.22 8.65 -8.11
N ARG A 181 16.56 8.71 -8.10
CA ARG A 181 17.45 7.53 -8.27
C ARG A 181 17.39 6.55 -7.10
N GLY A 182 16.95 7.03 -5.95
CA GLY A 182 16.64 6.23 -4.76
C GLY A 182 15.35 5.42 -4.88
N GLY A 183 14.48 5.72 -5.85
CA GLY A 183 13.13 5.16 -5.94
C GLY A 183 12.09 5.94 -5.14
N VAL A 184 12.41 7.16 -4.69
CA VAL A 184 11.48 8.01 -3.94
C VAL A 184 10.89 9.09 -4.85
N ARG A 185 9.57 9.23 -4.80
CA ARG A 185 8.75 10.19 -5.59
C ARG A 185 7.79 10.95 -4.68
N ALA A 186 7.12 11.95 -5.23
CA ALA A 186 6.12 12.74 -4.52
C ALA A 186 4.71 12.50 -5.08
N ALA A 187 3.72 12.66 -4.22
CA ALA A 187 2.32 12.88 -4.53
C ALA A 187 1.82 14.08 -3.70
N LEU A 188 0.71 14.69 -4.10
CA LEU A 188 0.04 15.66 -3.26
C LEU A 188 -0.89 14.92 -2.28
N GLY A 189 -0.78 15.25 -0.99
CA GLY A 189 -1.47 14.55 0.09
C GLY A 189 -2.49 15.42 0.84
N PRO A 190 -3.56 15.98 0.23
CA PRO A 190 -4.64 16.54 1.03
C PRO A 190 -5.23 15.45 1.92
N HIS A 191 -5.43 15.72 3.21
CA HIS A 191 -5.77 14.67 4.15
C HIS A 191 -7.15 14.03 3.90
N ALA A 192 -8.23 14.80 4.08
CA ALA A 192 -9.62 14.36 3.93
C ALA A 192 -10.56 15.57 3.78
N THR A 193 -11.81 15.33 3.36
CA THR A 193 -12.76 16.42 3.07
C THR A 193 -13.24 17.19 4.30
N ASP A 194 -13.05 16.63 5.50
CA ASP A 194 -13.44 17.25 6.76
C ASP A 194 -12.33 18.08 7.42
N THR A 195 -11.10 17.95 6.93
CA THR A 195 -9.86 18.54 7.48
C THR A 195 -9.15 19.48 6.51
N VAL A 196 -9.59 19.53 5.26
CA VAL A 196 -9.06 20.38 4.18
C VAL A 196 -10.18 21.28 3.65
N SER A 197 -9.91 22.58 3.57
CA SER A 197 -10.84 23.58 3.04
C SER A 197 -10.97 23.51 1.52
N PRO A 198 -12.09 24.00 0.95
CA PRO A 198 -12.20 24.26 -0.49
C PRO A 198 -11.02 25.05 -1.06
N GLU A 199 -10.57 26.08 -0.35
CA GLU A 199 -9.48 26.96 -0.78
C GLU A 199 -8.14 26.21 -0.86
N LEU A 200 -7.87 25.31 0.09
CA LEU A 200 -6.67 24.46 0.02
C LEU A 200 -6.80 23.38 -1.08
N PHE A 201 -7.99 22.85 -1.34
CA PHE A 201 -8.20 21.96 -2.49
C PHE A 201 -7.93 22.67 -3.83
N ASP A 202 -8.32 23.94 -3.99
CA ASP A 202 -7.98 24.73 -5.17
C ASP A 202 -6.47 24.78 -5.40
N LEU A 203 -5.70 25.11 -4.34
CA LEU A 203 -4.23 25.14 -4.39
C LEU A 203 -3.62 23.77 -4.73
N VAL A 204 -4.19 22.70 -4.18
CA VAL A 204 -3.77 21.32 -4.47
C VAL A 204 -4.02 20.99 -5.94
N THR A 205 -5.18 21.32 -6.50
CA THR A 205 -5.49 21.00 -7.89
C THR A 205 -4.59 21.78 -8.86
N ASP A 206 -4.28 23.03 -8.55
CA ASP A 206 -3.33 23.84 -9.31
C ASP A 206 -1.91 23.28 -9.24
N ALA A 207 -1.46 22.87 -8.06
CA ALA A 207 -0.17 22.21 -7.89
C ALA A 207 -0.11 20.88 -8.66
N ALA A 208 -1.16 20.06 -8.59
CA ALA A 208 -1.24 18.77 -9.29
C ALA A 208 -1.10 18.94 -10.80
N ARG A 209 -1.83 19.92 -11.38
CA ARG A 209 -1.74 20.25 -12.80
C ARG A 209 -0.36 20.79 -13.19
N ARG A 210 0.19 21.70 -12.38
CA ARG A 210 1.50 22.34 -12.64
C ARG A 210 2.67 21.35 -12.58
N LEU A 211 2.63 20.43 -11.62
CA LEU A 211 3.72 19.50 -11.33
C LEU A 211 3.54 18.13 -12.01
N GLY A 212 2.33 17.83 -12.49
CA GLY A 212 1.99 16.52 -13.05
C GLY A 212 2.01 15.39 -12.01
N LEU A 213 1.79 15.72 -10.73
CA LEU A 213 1.83 14.76 -9.63
C LEU A 213 0.47 14.09 -9.41
N PRO A 214 0.45 12.81 -8.98
CA PRO A 214 -0.77 12.18 -8.49
C PRO A 214 -1.25 12.83 -7.18
N VAL A 215 -2.52 12.65 -6.88
CA VAL A 215 -3.12 13.03 -5.59
C VAL A 215 -3.47 11.77 -4.81
N HIS A 216 -3.18 11.76 -3.51
CA HIS A 216 -3.45 10.66 -2.59
C HIS A 216 -4.16 11.21 -1.36
N LEU A 217 -5.40 10.79 -1.10
CA LEU A 217 -6.20 11.28 0.02
C LEU A 217 -7.11 10.21 0.62
N HIS A 218 -7.52 10.43 1.86
CA HIS A 218 -8.62 9.68 2.47
C HIS A 218 -9.94 10.30 2.03
N VAL A 219 -10.96 9.47 1.81
CA VAL A 219 -12.30 9.98 1.52
C VAL A 219 -13.40 9.02 1.92
N ALA A 220 -14.48 9.57 2.47
CA ALA A 220 -15.62 8.83 2.99
C ALA A 220 -15.18 7.68 3.91
N GLN A 221 -14.21 7.96 4.78
CA GLN A 221 -13.63 6.95 5.69
C GLN A 221 -14.48 6.75 6.95
N SER A 222 -15.20 7.80 7.38
CA SER A 222 -15.99 7.82 8.60
C SER A 222 -17.36 8.46 8.38
N PHE A 223 -18.29 8.17 9.30
CA PHE A 223 -19.59 8.82 9.30
C PHE A 223 -19.46 10.32 9.63
N GLU A 224 -18.52 10.68 10.50
CA GLU A 224 -18.23 12.05 10.89
C GLU A 224 -17.81 12.90 9.70
N GLU A 225 -16.94 12.37 8.82
CA GLU A 225 -16.53 13.06 7.59
C GLU A 225 -17.75 13.31 6.70
N HIS A 226 -18.59 12.28 6.50
CA HIS A 226 -19.79 12.39 5.67
C HIS A 226 -20.79 13.41 6.25
N ALA A 227 -21.04 13.37 7.56
CA ALA A 227 -21.92 14.30 8.24
C ALA A 227 -21.39 15.74 8.12
N ALA A 228 -20.09 15.95 8.31
CA ALA A 228 -19.47 17.26 8.22
C ALA A 228 -19.50 17.81 6.79
N ALA A 229 -19.35 16.97 5.76
CA ALA A 229 -19.51 17.37 4.36
C ALA A 229 -20.96 17.78 4.06
N GLN A 230 -21.93 17.00 4.55
CA GLN A 230 -23.35 17.29 4.37
C GLN A 230 -23.77 18.59 5.07
N GLU A 231 -23.32 18.82 6.31
CA GLU A 231 -23.64 20.03 7.08
C GLU A 231 -23.01 21.29 6.48
N ARG A 232 -21.73 21.23 6.11
CA ARG A 232 -20.97 22.41 5.64
C ARG A 232 -21.16 22.72 4.16
N HIS A 233 -21.40 21.70 3.33
CA HIS A 233 -21.37 21.84 1.87
C HIS A 233 -22.63 21.28 1.19
N GLY A 234 -23.53 20.63 1.93
CA GLY A 234 -24.79 20.10 1.41
C GLY A 234 -24.62 18.94 0.43
N CYS A 235 -23.48 18.25 0.45
CA CYS A 235 -23.17 17.14 -0.46
C CYS A 235 -22.30 16.07 0.21
N SER A 236 -22.09 14.95 -0.48
CA SER A 236 -21.18 13.90 -0.02
C SER A 236 -19.70 14.31 -0.16
N PRO A 237 -18.77 13.61 0.51
CA PRO A 237 -17.34 13.80 0.33
C PRO A 237 -16.87 13.69 -1.13
N LEU A 238 -17.31 12.66 -1.87
CA LEU A 238 -16.92 12.49 -3.28
C LEU A 238 -17.49 13.60 -4.18
N GLU A 239 -18.72 14.05 -3.94
CA GLU A 239 -19.28 15.17 -4.67
C GLU A 239 -18.55 16.48 -4.36
N LEU A 240 -18.08 16.67 -3.13
CA LEU A 240 -17.24 17.82 -2.81
C LEU A 240 -15.93 17.79 -3.62
N LEU A 241 -15.24 16.65 -3.67
CA LEU A 241 -14.03 16.49 -4.48
C LEU A 241 -14.28 16.74 -5.98
N GLU A 242 -15.43 16.31 -6.51
CA GLU A 242 -15.87 16.60 -7.88
C GLU A 242 -16.02 18.12 -8.08
N ARG A 243 -16.73 18.81 -7.19
CA ARG A 243 -16.92 20.27 -7.24
C ARG A 243 -15.62 21.06 -7.16
N GLN A 244 -14.64 20.58 -6.38
CA GLN A 244 -13.30 21.17 -6.30
C GLN A 244 -12.39 20.78 -7.49
N GLY A 245 -12.86 19.97 -8.43
CA GLY A 245 -12.08 19.54 -9.58
C GLY A 245 -10.94 18.56 -9.26
N VAL A 246 -10.92 17.97 -8.06
CA VAL A 246 -9.96 16.94 -7.66
C VAL A 246 -10.15 15.68 -8.51
N LEU A 247 -11.40 15.30 -8.76
CA LEU A 247 -11.74 14.14 -9.62
C LEU A 247 -11.43 14.36 -11.11
N GLU A 248 -11.11 15.59 -11.52
CA GLU A 248 -10.72 15.91 -12.90
C GLU A 248 -9.20 15.79 -13.14
N LEU A 249 -8.43 15.50 -12.08
CA LEU A 249 -6.99 15.35 -12.14
C LEU A 249 -6.58 14.04 -12.85
N GLY A 250 -5.29 13.91 -13.15
CA GLY A 250 -4.79 12.81 -13.96
C GLY A 250 -4.81 11.46 -13.25
N ARG A 251 -4.32 11.42 -12.01
CA ARG A 251 -4.26 10.21 -11.17
C ARG A 251 -4.65 10.57 -9.75
N VAL A 252 -5.69 9.92 -9.22
CA VAL A 252 -6.18 10.15 -7.86
C VAL A 252 -6.35 8.82 -7.14
N LEU A 253 -5.64 8.66 -6.04
CA LEU A 253 -5.79 7.55 -5.11
C LEU A 253 -6.73 7.99 -3.97
N LEU A 254 -7.92 7.39 -3.96
CA LEU A 254 -8.99 7.63 -2.99
C LEU A 254 -8.99 6.47 -1.98
N VAL A 255 -8.50 6.72 -0.77
CA VAL A 255 -8.36 5.67 0.25
C VAL A 255 -9.64 5.53 1.07
N HIS A 256 -9.98 4.28 1.40
CA HIS A 256 -11.14 3.82 2.15
C HIS A 256 -12.44 3.76 1.34
N CYS A 257 -13.08 4.89 1.03
CA CYS A 257 -14.42 4.93 0.42
C CYS A 257 -15.45 4.05 1.14
N VAL A 258 -15.35 3.92 2.46
CA VAL A 258 -16.19 3.00 3.27
C VAL A 258 -17.65 3.48 3.32
N PHE A 259 -17.85 4.78 3.45
CA PHE A 259 -19.17 5.44 3.50
C PHE A 259 -19.56 6.06 2.15
N ALA A 260 -18.99 5.57 1.04
CA ALA A 260 -19.37 6.00 -0.30
C ALA A 260 -20.63 5.26 -0.77
N SER A 261 -21.64 6.01 -1.20
CA SER A 261 -22.84 5.44 -1.82
C SER A 261 -22.60 5.00 -3.25
N GLU A 262 -23.48 4.18 -3.83
CA GLU A 262 -23.40 3.84 -5.27
C GLU A 262 -23.43 5.08 -6.18
N SER A 263 -24.20 6.11 -5.81
CA SER A 263 -24.20 7.40 -6.53
C SER A 263 -22.87 8.12 -6.45
N ASP A 264 -22.17 8.03 -5.31
CA ASP A 264 -20.83 8.61 -5.15
C ASP A 264 -19.80 7.88 -6.01
N LEU A 265 -19.86 6.54 -6.02
CA LEU A 265 -18.91 5.73 -6.79
C LEU A 265 -19.08 5.93 -8.30
N ARG A 266 -20.28 6.25 -8.78
CA ARG A 266 -20.53 6.59 -10.20
C ARG A 266 -19.83 7.88 -10.65
N ARG A 267 -19.32 8.69 -9.73
CA ARG A 267 -18.52 9.89 -10.03
C ARG A 267 -17.08 9.53 -10.42
N LEU A 268 -16.67 8.29 -10.17
CA LEU A 268 -15.30 7.87 -10.39
C LEU A 268 -15.06 7.53 -11.87
N ASP A 269 -14.00 8.06 -12.46
CA ASP A 269 -13.48 7.67 -13.78
C ASP A 269 -12.45 6.53 -13.64
N PRO A 270 -12.72 5.33 -14.19
CA PRO A 270 -11.79 4.19 -14.20
C PRO A 270 -10.41 4.46 -14.82
N ARG A 271 -10.26 5.54 -15.59
CA ARG A 271 -8.97 5.90 -16.22
C ARG A 271 -8.06 6.68 -15.30
N ARG A 272 -8.60 7.32 -14.27
CA ARG A 272 -7.90 8.30 -13.43
C ARG A 272 -7.91 7.92 -11.96
N HIS A 273 -8.97 7.26 -11.52
CA HIS A 273 -9.19 6.99 -10.10
C HIS A 273 -8.82 5.57 -9.73
N PHE A 274 -8.23 5.44 -8.54
CA PHE A 274 -7.92 4.18 -7.90
C PHE A 274 -8.47 4.25 -6.48
N VAL A 275 -9.08 3.16 -6.02
CA VAL A 275 -9.54 3.06 -4.63
C VAL A 275 -8.57 2.25 -3.79
N GLY A 276 -8.02 2.85 -2.74
CA GLY A 276 -7.16 2.19 -1.76
C GLY A 276 -7.98 1.43 -0.72
N VAL A 277 -7.88 0.10 -0.73
CA VAL A 277 -8.56 -0.79 0.21
C VAL A 277 -7.58 -1.22 1.29
N CYS A 278 -7.96 -1.02 2.57
CA CYS A 278 -7.13 -1.37 3.72
C CYS A 278 -7.90 -2.33 4.65
N PRO A 279 -8.01 -3.62 4.26
CA PRO A 279 -8.99 -4.56 4.83
C PRO A 279 -8.95 -4.71 6.35
N PHE A 280 -7.76 -4.88 6.95
CA PHE A 280 -7.66 -5.08 8.39
C PHE A 280 -7.97 -3.78 9.15
N SER A 281 -7.41 -2.65 8.72
CA SER A 281 -7.72 -1.33 9.34
C SER A 281 -9.21 -1.04 9.31
N GLN A 282 -9.90 -1.37 8.22
CA GLN A 282 -11.34 -1.16 8.07
C GLN A 282 -12.21 -1.92 9.08
N ILE A 283 -11.69 -2.96 9.74
CA ILE A 283 -12.42 -3.66 10.82
C ILE A 283 -12.81 -2.66 11.91
N GLN A 284 -11.98 -1.64 12.19
CA GLN A 284 -12.28 -0.61 13.18
C GLN A 284 -13.48 0.27 12.80
N PHE A 285 -13.80 0.38 11.51
CA PHE A 285 -14.91 1.16 10.96
C PHE A 285 -16.15 0.31 10.65
N ALA A 286 -16.14 -0.98 11.01
CA ALA A 286 -17.24 -1.95 10.90
C ALA A 286 -17.81 -2.25 9.49
N PHE A 287 -17.35 -1.54 8.45
CA PHE A 287 -17.81 -1.71 7.07
C PHE A 287 -16.61 -1.82 6.12
N PRO A 288 -16.57 -2.82 5.22
CA PRO A 288 -15.51 -2.91 4.21
C PRO A 288 -15.77 -1.91 3.07
N THR A 289 -14.71 -1.53 2.34
CA THR A 289 -14.86 -0.83 1.05
C THR A 289 -15.79 -1.61 0.12
N PRO A 290 -16.73 -0.95 -0.60
CA PRO A 290 -17.66 -1.61 -1.53
C PRO A 290 -17.00 -2.06 -2.84
N VAL A 291 -16.02 -2.97 -2.78
CA VAL A 291 -15.25 -3.43 -3.95
C VAL A 291 -16.15 -4.04 -5.03
N GLY A 292 -17.27 -4.68 -4.66
CA GLY A 292 -18.23 -5.18 -5.64
C GLY A 292 -18.74 -4.10 -6.60
N ALA A 293 -19.12 -2.94 -6.05
CA ALA A 293 -19.56 -1.80 -6.86
C ALA A 293 -18.41 -1.20 -7.68
N LEU A 294 -17.20 -1.14 -7.14
CA LEU A 294 -16.02 -0.67 -7.88
C LEU A 294 -15.77 -1.54 -9.12
N VAL A 295 -15.92 -2.86 -8.97
CA VAL A 295 -15.69 -3.83 -10.05
C VAL A 295 -16.77 -3.72 -11.12
N GLU A 296 -18.03 -3.56 -10.74
CA GLU A 296 -19.12 -3.30 -11.69
C GLU A 296 -18.92 -2.00 -12.48
N LEU A 297 -18.34 -0.98 -11.85
CA LEU A 297 -18.00 0.29 -12.48
C LEU A 297 -16.67 0.27 -13.24
N GLY A 298 -15.91 -0.83 -13.14
CA GLY A 298 -14.57 -0.96 -13.72
C GLY A 298 -13.50 -0.08 -13.05
N VAL A 299 -13.79 0.51 -11.90
CA VAL A 299 -12.86 1.38 -11.15
C VAL A 299 -11.73 0.51 -10.56
N PRO A 300 -10.46 0.80 -10.89
CA PRO A 300 -9.32 0.11 -10.30
C PRO A 300 -9.30 0.25 -8.76
N TRP A 301 -8.88 -0.80 -8.08
CA TRP A 301 -8.64 -0.78 -6.65
C TRP A 301 -7.30 -1.43 -6.33
N VAL A 302 -6.69 -0.98 -5.24
CA VAL A 302 -5.33 -1.33 -4.81
C VAL A 302 -5.35 -1.62 -3.31
N ILE A 303 -4.32 -2.29 -2.80
CA ILE A 303 -4.31 -2.77 -1.41
C ILE A 303 -3.25 -2.01 -0.63
N GLY A 304 -3.63 -1.53 0.55
CA GLY A 304 -2.73 -0.89 1.50
C GLY A 304 -2.87 -1.50 2.90
N THR A 305 -1.85 -1.30 3.72
CA THR A 305 -1.90 -1.72 5.14
C THR A 305 -2.40 -0.61 6.06
N ASP A 306 -2.47 0.63 5.58
CA ASP A 306 -2.77 1.81 6.42
C ASP A 306 -1.70 1.95 7.52
N CYS A 307 -2.07 2.26 8.76
CA CYS A 307 -1.15 2.39 9.87
C CYS A 307 -1.11 1.12 10.74
N VAL A 308 0.02 0.88 11.42
CA VAL A 308 0.08 -0.22 12.41
C VAL A 308 -0.84 0.04 13.59
N ALA A 309 -1.20 1.28 13.91
CA ALA A 309 -2.05 1.57 15.06
C ALA A 309 -3.50 1.07 14.88
N SER A 310 -3.90 0.75 13.64
CA SER A 310 -5.20 0.13 13.30
C SER A 310 -5.08 -1.22 12.57
N ASN A 311 -3.85 -1.70 12.32
CA ASN A 311 -3.58 -2.99 11.67
C ASN A 311 -2.81 -3.97 12.56
N ASP A 312 -1.81 -3.41 13.23
CA ASP A 312 -0.64 -3.95 13.91
C ASP A 312 0.48 -4.57 13.06
N SER A 313 0.36 -4.68 11.72
CA SER A 313 1.52 -4.98 10.85
C SER A 313 1.54 -4.17 9.55
N MET A 314 2.71 -4.08 8.93
CA MET A 314 2.92 -3.48 7.58
C MET A 314 3.12 -4.54 6.48
N GLY A 315 2.77 -5.80 6.77
CA GLY A 315 2.93 -6.91 5.82
C GLY A 315 1.73 -7.06 4.90
N LEU A 316 1.88 -6.71 3.62
CA LEU A 316 0.77 -6.69 2.65
C LEU A 316 0.11 -8.08 2.46
N GLN A 317 0.87 -9.18 2.58
CA GLN A 317 0.32 -10.54 2.46
C GLN A 317 -0.76 -10.84 3.52
N LYS A 318 -0.71 -10.20 4.69
CA LYS A 318 -1.76 -10.32 5.71
C LYS A 318 -3.10 -9.79 5.18
N GLU A 319 -3.08 -8.67 4.47
CA GLU A 319 -4.28 -8.11 3.81
C GLU A 319 -4.80 -9.04 2.72
N LEU A 320 -3.89 -9.60 1.91
CA LEU A 320 -4.25 -10.55 0.85
C LEU A 320 -4.89 -11.82 1.43
N ALA A 321 -4.32 -12.37 2.49
CA ALA A 321 -4.84 -13.54 3.17
C ALA A 321 -6.20 -13.25 3.82
N LEU A 322 -6.35 -12.08 4.45
CA LEU A 322 -7.63 -11.64 5.00
C LEU A 322 -8.69 -11.59 3.90
N LEU A 323 -8.43 -10.89 2.79
CA LEU A 323 -9.32 -10.81 1.63
C LEU A 323 -9.63 -12.18 1.03
N GLY A 324 -8.61 -13.02 0.83
CA GLY A 324 -8.73 -14.39 0.32
C GLY A 324 -9.66 -15.27 1.17
N GLY A 325 -9.61 -15.09 2.49
CA GLY A 325 -10.48 -15.79 3.44
C GLY A 325 -11.97 -15.52 3.25
N TRP A 326 -12.37 -14.37 2.67
CA TRP A 326 -13.78 -14.07 2.42
C TRP A 326 -14.42 -15.04 1.41
N GLY A 327 -13.63 -15.59 0.47
CA GLY A 327 -14.12 -16.63 -0.43
C GLY A 327 -14.54 -17.91 0.30
N ALA A 328 -13.92 -18.20 1.45
CA ALA A 328 -14.23 -19.36 2.29
C ALA A 328 -15.49 -19.18 3.14
N LEU A 329 -16.08 -17.98 3.23
CA LEU A 329 -17.36 -17.75 3.91
C LEU A 329 -18.50 -18.59 3.30
N ARG A 330 -18.28 -19.18 2.11
CA ARG A 330 -19.22 -20.11 1.47
C ARG A 330 -19.04 -21.59 1.83
N ALA A 331 -17.94 -21.96 2.50
CA ALA A 331 -17.52 -23.36 2.67
C ALA A 331 -18.50 -24.21 3.51
N ALA A 332 -19.40 -23.57 4.28
CA ALA A 332 -20.40 -24.24 5.09
C ALA A 332 -21.79 -24.35 4.43
N PHE A 333 -22.01 -23.77 3.24
CA PHE A 333 -23.31 -23.87 2.55
C PHE A 333 -23.36 -25.12 1.67
N SER A 334 -23.69 -26.26 2.27
CA SER A 334 -23.99 -27.49 1.51
C SER A 334 -25.31 -27.36 0.72
N SER A 335 -25.50 -28.24 -0.26
CA SER A 335 -26.78 -28.44 -0.95
C SER A 335 -27.94 -28.62 0.02
N GLU A 336 -27.72 -29.37 1.10
CA GLU A 336 -28.69 -29.66 2.16
C GLU A 336 -29.01 -28.42 3.00
N GLY A 337 -28.01 -27.58 3.30
CA GLY A 337 -28.21 -26.29 3.97
C GLY A 337 -29.00 -25.30 3.10
N GLN A 338 -28.75 -25.31 1.79
CA GLN A 338 -29.52 -24.52 0.82
C GLN A 338 -30.97 -25.00 0.72
N GLU A 339 -31.21 -26.31 0.80
CA GLU A 339 -32.55 -26.91 0.75
C GLU A 339 -33.35 -26.60 2.02
N HIS A 340 -32.70 -26.63 3.19
CA HIS A 340 -33.31 -26.25 4.47
C HIS A 340 -33.71 -24.77 4.54
N LEU A 341 -32.89 -23.86 3.96
CA LEU A 341 -33.21 -22.43 3.87
C LEU A 341 -34.37 -22.15 2.90
N ARG A 342 -34.43 -22.88 1.78
CA ARG A 342 -35.57 -22.83 0.83
C ARG A 342 -36.86 -23.41 1.41
N ALA A 343 -36.77 -24.30 2.40
CA ALA A 343 -37.92 -24.89 3.08
C ALA A 343 -38.66 -23.91 4.02
N GLY A 344 -38.18 -22.68 4.14
CA GLY A 344 -38.95 -21.54 4.65
C GLY A 344 -38.87 -21.34 6.16
N THR A 345 -38.00 -20.42 6.58
CA THR A 345 -38.27 -19.63 7.80
C THR A 345 -38.03 -18.15 7.54
N SER A 346 -39.14 -17.41 7.46
CA SER A 346 -39.26 -15.95 7.34
C SER A 346 -38.68 -15.32 6.07
N ARG A 347 -39.52 -14.53 5.36
CA ARG A 347 -39.09 -13.66 4.25
C ARG A 347 -37.92 -12.74 4.63
N SER A 348 -37.72 -12.46 5.92
CA SER A 348 -36.58 -11.71 6.45
C SER A 348 -35.26 -12.47 6.36
N ALA A 349 -35.24 -13.79 6.54
CA ALA A 349 -34.02 -14.59 6.38
C ALA A 349 -33.64 -14.71 4.90
N GLU A 350 -34.62 -14.92 4.02
CA GLU A 350 -34.40 -14.95 2.56
C GLU A 350 -33.90 -13.59 2.02
N ALA A 351 -34.48 -12.47 2.48
CA ALA A 351 -34.03 -11.13 2.10
C ALA A 351 -32.63 -10.80 2.65
N LEU A 352 -32.34 -11.18 3.90
CA LEU A 352 -31.01 -11.02 4.49
C LEU A 352 -29.97 -11.88 3.78
N GLU A 353 -30.33 -13.11 3.42
CA GLU A 353 -29.46 -14.04 2.71
C GLU A 353 -29.23 -13.60 1.26
N ALA A 354 -30.26 -13.10 0.56
CA ALA A 354 -30.11 -12.53 -0.78
C ALA A 354 -29.19 -11.29 -0.76
N ARG A 355 -29.34 -10.41 0.24
CA ARG A 355 -28.44 -9.25 0.44
C ARG A 355 -27.00 -9.68 0.74
N ARG A 356 -26.82 -10.73 1.56
CA ARG A 356 -25.49 -11.30 1.85
C ARG A 356 -24.88 -11.99 0.64
N ARG A 357 -25.65 -12.74 -0.15
CA ARG A 357 -25.17 -13.43 -1.35
C ARG A 357 -24.76 -12.48 -2.46
N GLY A 358 -25.56 -11.46 -2.78
CA GLY A 358 -25.22 -10.49 -3.83
C GLY A 358 -23.89 -9.77 -3.56
N ALA A 359 -23.65 -9.37 -2.30
CA ALA A 359 -22.38 -8.77 -1.89
C ALA A 359 -21.21 -9.76 -1.91
N LEU A 360 -21.45 -11.04 -1.58
CA LEU A 360 -20.43 -12.09 -1.56
C LEU A 360 -20.09 -12.65 -2.94
N ASP A 361 -21.03 -12.68 -3.89
CA ASP A 361 -20.83 -13.29 -5.22
C ASP A 361 -19.83 -12.46 -6.05
N VAL A 362 -20.04 -11.15 -6.15
CA VAL A 362 -19.07 -10.26 -6.84
C VAL A 362 -17.72 -10.32 -6.13
N TRP A 363 -17.71 -10.25 -4.80
CA TRP A 363 -16.50 -10.30 -4.00
C TRP A 363 -15.71 -11.61 -4.18
N SER A 364 -16.39 -12.76 -4.24
CA SER A 364 -15.73 -14.06 -4.38
C SER A 364 -14.94 -14.21 -5.69
N SER A 365 -15.34 -13.52 -6.77
CA SER A 365 -14.57 -13.46 -8.01
C SER A 365 -13.33 -12.55 -7.93
N GLN A 366 -13.27 -11.67 -6.93
CA GLN A 366 -12.24 -10.63 -6.79
C GLN A 366 -11.13 -11.01 -5.80
N VAL A 367 -11.29 -12.12 -5.09
CA VAL A 367 -10.37 -12.59 -4.06
C VAL A 367 -9.55 -13.80 -4.49
N HIS A 368 -9.60 -14.18 -5.77
CA HIS A 368 -8.69 -15.17 -6.35
C HIS A 368 -7.24 -14.68 -6.29
N ALA A 369 -6.29 -15.60 -6.13
CA ALA A 369 -4.89 -15.30 -5.89
C ALA A 369 -4.28 -14.40 -6.99
N ASP A 370 -4.54 -14.69 -8.25
CA ASP A 370 -4.06 -13.91 -9.40
C ASP A 370 -4.65 -12.49 -9.43
N VAL A 371 -5.91 -12.31 -9.02
CA VAL A 371 -6.56 -11.00 -8.94
C VAL A 371 -5.95 -10.18 -7.81
N LEU A 372 -5.83 -10.75 -6.60
CA LEU A 372 -5.27 -10.06 -5.44
C LEU A 372 -3.81 -9.65 -5.67
N LEU A 373 -3.01 -10.56 -6.22
CA LEU A 373 -1.61 -10.28 -6.55
C LEU A 373 -1.46 -9.18 -7.60
N ARG A 374 -2.37 -9.09 -8.57
CA ARG A 374 -2.39 -7.97 -9.53
C ARG A 374 -2.63 -6.63 -8.84
N ARG A 375 -3.52 -6.59 -7.83
CA ARG A 375 -3.78 -5.38 -7.04
C ARG A 375 -2.57 -4.96 -6.22
N ALA A 376 -1.83 -5.94 -5.70
CA ALA A 376 -0.60 -5.75 -4.92
C ALA A 376 0.67 -5.50 -5.76
N TRP A 377 0.58 -5.64 -7.09
CA TRP A 377 1.69 -5.42 -8.02
C TRP A 377 1.34 -4.40 -9.11
N GLY A 378 0.77 -4.85 -10.22
CA GLY A 378 0.62 -4.07 -11.44
C GLY A 378 -0.30 -2.86 -11.29
N ASP A 379 -1.41 -2.99 -10.57
CA ASP A 379 -2.33 -1.87 -10.39
C ASP A 379 -1.84 -0.84 -9.36
N GLY A 380 -1.29 -1.28 -8.22
CA GLY A 380 -0.60 -0.39 -7.27
C GLY A 380 0.57 0.33 -7.93
N GLY A 381 1.28 -0.39 -8.80
CA GLY A 381 2.32 0.13 -9.64
C GLY A 381 1.94 1.22 -10.62
N ARG A 382 0.77 1.07 -11.25
CA ARG A 382 0.23 2.04 -12.21
C ARG A 382 -0.08 3.38 -11.56
N LEU A 383 -0.18 3.48 -10.24
CA LEU A 383 -0.38 4.75 -9.55
C LEU A 383 0.78 5.73 -9.80
N ALA A 384 2.02 5.23 -9.85
CA ALA A 384 3.20 6.02 -10.14
C ALA A 384 3.46 6.04 -11.66
N ALA A 385 3.91 7.19 -12.19
CA ALA A 385 4.11 7.37 -13.63
C ALA A 385 5.20 6.45 -14.23
N ASP A 386 6.18 6.06 -13.42
CA ASP A 386 7.28 5.16 -13.74
C ASP A 386 6.98 3.68 -13.46
N GLY A 387 5.85 3.37 -12.81
CA GLY A 387 5.38 2.00 -12.71
C GLY A 387 6.15 1.13 -11.71
N GLY A 388 5.97 1.39 -10.41
CA GLY A 388 6.28 0.38 -9.39
C GLY A 388 5.59 -0.95 -9.71
N GLY A 389 6.02 -2.07 -9.15
CA GLY A 389 5.33 -3.36 -9.30
C GLY A 389 5.25 -3.96 -10.73
N GLY A 390 5.19 -5.29 -10.79
CA GLY A 390 5.14 -6.04 -12.06
C GLY A 390 6.50 -6.22 -12.76
N LEU A 391 6.58 -7.20 -13.65
CA LEU A 391 7.77 -7.49 -14.47
C LEU A 391 7.52 -7.02 -15.90
N ARG A 392 7.79 -5.75 -16.19
CA ARG A 392 7.59 -5.18 -17.53
C ARG A 392 8.66 -4.14 -17.89
N PRO A 393 8.96 -3.95 -19.18
CA PRO A 393 9.84 -2.87 -19.62
C PRO A 393 9.43 -1.50 -19.06
N GLY A 394 10.41 -0.74 -18.58
CA GLY A 394 10.24 0.59 -18.02
C GLY A 394 9.89 0.63 -16.53
N ALA A 395 9.46 -0.49 -15.92
CA ALA A 395 9.16 -0.56 -14.49
C ALA A 395 10.44 -0.49 -13.65
N LEU A 396 10.32 -0.02 -12.40
CA LEU A 396 11.41 -0.13 -11.42
C LEU A 396 11.75 -1.60 -11.17
N ALA A 397 13.03 -1.92 -11.06
CA ALA A 397 13.52 -3.24 -10.69
C ALA A 397 13.33 -3.50 -9.18
N ASN A 398 12.06 -3.73 -8.83
CA ASN A 398 11.56 -4.08 -7.49
C ASN A 398 11.15 -5.55 -7.50
N LEU A 399 12.05 -6.43 -7.04
CA LEU A 399 11.95 -7.87 -7.24
C LEU A 399 12.17 -8.64 -5.94
N VAL A 400 11.51 -9.79 -5.81
CA VAL A 400 11.74 -10.73 -4.72
C VAL A 400 12.03 -12.11 -5.30
N VAL A 401 13.04 -12.76 -4.74
CA VAL A 401 13.36 -14.16 -5.02
C VAL A 401 13.01 -14.96 -3.78
N TYR A 402 12.17 -15.98 -3.94
CA TYR A 402 11.77 -16.87 -2.86
C TYR A 402 12.45 -18.23 -2.97
N ASP A 403 12.76 -18.80 -1.81
CA ASP A 403 13.15 -20.19 -1.64
C ASP A 403 11.89 -21.08 -1.59
N PRO A 404 11.62 -21.85 -2.65
CA PRO A 404 10.43 -22.70 -2.75
C PRO A 404 10.51 -23.93 -1.83
N ASP A 405 11.69 -24.27 -1.31
CA ASP A 405 11.88 -25.43 -0.43
C ASP A 405 11.58 -25.08 1.03
N HIS A 406 11.39 -23.79 1.35
CA HIS A 406 11.01 -23.33 2.68
C HIS A 406 9.60 -23.85 3.06
N PRO A 407 9.34 -24.26 4.32
CA PRO A 407 8.06 -24.86 4.71
C PRO A 407 6.80 -24.04 4.43
N CYS A 408 6.90 -22.71 4.36
CA CYS A 408 5.76 -21.86 4.02
C CYS A 408 5.30 -21.99 2.55
N PHE A 409 6.13 -22.58 1.69
CA PHE A 409 5.76 -22.89 0.31
C PHE A 409 5.11 -24.26 0.16
N TRP A 410 5.30 -25.22 1.08
CA TRP A 410 4.84 -26.61 0.91
C TRP A 410 3.30 -26.72 0.78
N PRO A 411 2.79 -27.57 -0.14
CA PRO A 411 3.51 -28.50 -1.02
C PRO A 411 4.17 -27.85 -2.25
N GLY A 412 4.03 -26.54 -2.47
CA GLY A 412 4.81 -25.78 -3.46
C GLY A 412 4.23 -25.73 -4.86
N ASP A 413 3.11 -26.41 -5.09
CA ASP A 413 2.54 -26.63 -6.43
C ASP A 413 1.88 -25.37 -7.02
N ASP A 414 1.25 -24.54 -6.18
CA ASP A 414 0.54 -23.33 -6.59
C ASP A 414 1.22 -22.08 -6.02
N VAL A 415 2.24 -21.61 -6.75
CA VAL A 415 3.04 -20.44 -6.38
C VAL A 415 2.17 -19.19 -6.18
N LEU A 416 1.17 -18.96 -7.04
CA LEU A 416 0.34 -17.76 -6.95
C LEU A 416 -0.51 -17.81 -5.69
N ARG A 417 -1.12 -18.96 -5.40
CA ARG A 417 -1.89 -19.15 -4.16
C ARG A 417 -1.03 -18.98 -2.92
N THR A 418 0.18 -19.53 -2.93
CA THR A 418 1.13 -19.38 -1.82
C THR A 418 1.50 -17.91 -1.60
N LEU A 419 1.85 -17.18 -2.67
CA LEU A 419 2.18 -15.76 -2.59
C LEU A 419 0.97 -14.89 -2.19
N ALA A 420 -0.25 -15.30 -2.50
CA ALA A 420 -1.44 -14.53 -2.15
C ALA A 420 -1.92 -14.79 -0.71
N TYR A 421 -1.86 -16.03 -0.23
CA TYR A 421 -2.58 -16.43 0.99
C TYR A 421 -1.68 -16.90 2.14
N ALA A 422 -0.41 -17.23 1.89
CA ALA A 422 0.54 -17.61 2.93
C ALA A 422 1.40 -16.41 3.36
N ASP A 423 1.98 -16.49 4.55
CA ASP A 423 3.10 -15.64 4.92
C ASP A 423 4.39 -16.25 4.35
N THR A 424 4.93 -15.61 3.32
CA THR A 424 6.13 -16.06 2.61
C THR A 424 7.38 -15.27 3.00
N SER A 425 7.28 -14.37 3.98
CA SER A 425 8.39 -13.48 4.38
C SER A 425 9.64 -14.26 4.79
N ALA A 426 9.48 -15.40 5.45
CA ALA A 426 10.58 -16.27 5.87
C ALA A 426 11.29 -16.98 4.70
N ALA A 427 10.61 -17.12 3.55
CA ALA A 427 11.18 -17.74 2.36
C ALA A 427 11.87 -16.73 1.44
N ILE A 428 11.92 -15.44 1.76
CA ILE A 428 12.62 -14.46 0.93
C ILE A 428 14.11 -14.78 0.92
N TRP A 429 14.60 -15.27 -0.23
CA TRP A 429 15.98 -15.62 -0.47
C TRP A 429 16.80 -14.38 -0.84
N ALA A 430 16.24 -13.48 -1.66
CA ALA A 430 16.86 -12.21 -1.99
C ALA A 430 15.81 -11.16 -2.37
N MET A 431 16.16 -9.90 -2.23
CA MET A 431 15.30 -8.79 -2.58
C MET A 431 16.09 -7.69 -3.29
N MET A 432 15.51 -7.15 -4.36
CA MET A 432 16.05 -6.03 -5.11
C MET A 432 15.06 -4.85 -5.03
N VAL A 433 15.57 -3.67 -4.72
CA VAL A 433 14.77 -2.43 -4.66
C VAL A 433 15.46 -1.36 -5.51
N ALA A 434 14.74 -0.81 -6.49
CA ALA A 434 15.23 0.13 -7.48
C ALA A 434 16.56 -0.33 -8.10
N GLY A 435 16.65 -1.60 -8.50
CA GLY A 435 17.83 -2.18 -9.16
C GLY A 435 19.01 -2.49 -8.23
N ARG A 436 18.84 -2.37 -6.91
CA ARG A 436 19.90 -2.68 -5.93
C ARG A 436 19.47 -3.82 -5.03
N TRP A 437 20.32 -4.84 -4.91
CA TRP A 437 20.16 -5.89 -3.92
C TRP A 437 20.15 -5.29 -2.51
N ARG A 438 19.17 -5.68 -1.70
CA ARG A 438 19.05 -5.33 -0.28
C ARG A 438 19.44 -6.55 0.55
N GLY A 439 20.32 -6.35 1.52
CA GLY A 439 20.96 -7.46 2.22
C GLY A 439 21.80 -8.34 1.28
N GLN A 440 22.15 -9.53 1.77
CA GLN A 440 22.91 -10.54 1.05
C GLN A 440 21.96 -11.59 0.45
N PRO A 441 21.95 -11.81 -0.87
CA PRO A 441 21.23 -12.92 -1.49
C PRO A 441 21.60 -14.27 -0.85
N GLY A 442 20.59 -15.05 -0.47
CA GLY A 442 20.73 -16.32 0.26
C GLY A 442 20.79 -16.20 1.78
N ASP A 443 20.96 -14.99 2.33
CA ASP A 443 20.90 -14.72 3.77
C ASP A 443 20.18 -13.38 4.03
N PHE A 444 19.15 -13.08 3.23
CA PHE A 444 18.52 -11.77 3.13
C PHE A 444 18.09 -11.22 4.49
N ARG A 445 17.21 -11.94 5.19
CA ARG A 445 16.63 -11.46 6.45
C ARG A 445 17.71 -11.21 7.50
N ARG A 446 18.62 -12.17 7.68
CA ARG A 446 19.69 -12.09 8.68
C ARG A 446 20.64 -10.95 8.38
N SER A 447 21.12 -10.84 7.14
CA SER A 447 22.05 -9.77 6.73
C SER A 447 21.45 -8.38 6.88
N VAL A 448 20.13 -8.21 6.70
CA VAL A 448 19.46 -6.93 6.97
C VAL A 448 19.41 -6.64 8.47
N VAL A 449 18.91 -7.56 9.30
CA VAL A 449 18.73 -7.30 10.75
C VAL A 449 20.03 -7.28 11.55
N GLU A 450 21.10 -7.90 11.02
CA GLU A 450 22.43 -7.85 11.61
C GLU A 450 23.29 -6.68 11.10
N SER A 451 22.79 -5.89 10.14
CA SER A 451 23.49 -4.69 9.66
C SER A 451 23.58 -3.60 10.73
N ASP A 452 24.64 -2.80 10.66
CA ASP A 452 24.82 -1.65 11.56
C ASP A 452 23.71 -0.62 11.37
N ASP A 453 23.33 -0.32 10.12
CA ASP A 453 22.23 0.60 9.79
C ASP A 453 20.91 0.21 10.46
N TYR A 454 20.54 -1.07 10.41
CA TYR A 454 19.32 -1.57 11.07
C TYR A 454 19.39 -1.42 12.59
N ARG A 455 20.52 -1.78 13.20
CA ARG A 455 20.71 -1.70 14.66
C ARG A 455 20.69 -0.26 15.15
N GLU A 456 21.30 0.66 14.41
CA GLU A 456 21.28 2.09 14.70
C GLU A 456 19.86 2.65 14.58
N ALA A 457 19.15 2.35 13.49
CA ALA A 457 17.77 2.78 13.29
C ALA A 457 16.84 2.27 14.40
N LEU A 458 16.97 0.99 14.79
CA LEU A 458 16.18 0.39 15.86
C LEU A 458 16.46 1.06 17.21
N LYS A 459 17.75 1.29 17.53
CA LYS A 459 18.14 1.95 18.77
C LYS A 459 17.58 3.36 18.85
N GLU A 460 17.74 4.15 17.79
CA GLU A 460 17.27 5.53 17.74
C GLU A 460 15.74 5.61 17.84
N ALA A 461 15.01 4.78 17.07
CA ALA A 461 13.55 4.73 17.14
C ALA A 461 13.06 4.33 18.54
N ALA A 462 13.71 3.37 19.20
CA ALA A 462 13.35 2.98 20.56
C ALA A 462 13.59 4.10 21.59
N GLU A 463 14.71 4.83 21.49
CA GLU A 463 15.01 5.96 22.38
C GLU A 463 13.99 7.09 22.21
N ARG A 464 13.69 7.48 20.97
CA ARG A 464 12.70 8.52 20.65
C ARG A 464 11.29 8.14 21.06
N ARG A 465 10.88 6.89 20.81
CA ARG A 465 9.56 6.38 21.22
C ARG A 465 9.40 6.46 22.74
N ARG A 466 10.41 6.05 23.52
CA ARG A 466 10.38 6.18 24.98
C ARG A 466 10.25 7.63 25.44
N ALA A 467 10.98 8.55 24.81
CA ALA A 467 10.90 9.97 25.12
C ALA A 467 9.50 10.55 24.83
N LEU A 468 8.92 10.20 23.67
CA LEU A 468 7.56 10.61 23.27
C LEU A 468 6.50 10.12 24.26
N LEU A 469 6.52 8.83 24.60
CA LEU A 469 5.55 8.25 25.53
C LEU A 469 5.66 8.88 26.93
N ALA A 470 6.88 9.12 27.40
CA ALA A 470 7.12 9.82 28.67
C ALA A 470 6.61 11.27 28.66
N GLN A 471 6.80 11.99 27.55
CA GLN A 471 6.29 13.36 27.38
C GLN A 471 4.76 13.41 27.47
N LEU A 472 4.07 12.37 27.00
CA LEU A 472 2.60 12.33 26.93
C LEU A 472 1.93 11.60 28.10
N ASP A 473 2.70 11.14 29.09
CA ASP A 473 2.25 10.32 30.22
C ASP A 473 1.50 9.05 29.77
N LEU A 474 1.99 8.43 28.70
CA LEU A 474 1.50 7.16 28.18
C LEU A 474 2.45 6.03 28.61
N ARG A 475 1.89 4.89 29.01
CA ARG A 475 2.67 3.70 29.40
C ARG A 475 2.64 2.66 28.29
N GLU A 476 3.73 1.90 28.17
CA GLU A 476 3.72 0.64 27.41
C GLU A 476 2.77 -0.34 28.08
N SER A 477 1.91 -0.98 27.29
CA SER A 477 0.96 -2.00 27.75
C SER A 477 1.64 -3.31 28.13
#